data_AF-A0A915N9Z4-F1
#
_entry.id   AF-A0A915N9Z4-F1
#
_cell.length_a   1.000
_cell.length_b   1.000
_cell.length_c   1.000
_cell.angle_alpha   90.00
_cell.angle_beta   90.00
_cell.angle_gamma   90.00
#
_symmetry.space_group_name_H-M   'P 1'
#
loop_
_entity.id
_entity.type
_entity.pdbx_description
1 polymer ?
#
loop_
_entity_poly.entity_id
_entity_poly.type
_entity_poly.pdbx_seq_one_letter_code
_entity_poly.pdbx_strand_id
1 'polypeptide(L)'
;MYTNQLTRSTKEILKGNKGLRELYKTAFSGIGNEHPLSIKIMDNALERVRAFAFKNVENLRELIIEERCFELETNSLATITRVDFLTLRGVCSLEVGVFLNSSRLHQVIIVDSALSQLPKDGFAELSHLNQLQIRESRIGRISEGALSGLFTVGSVHFQSNQIGRLVPGWALGAENLGSLWLVNSPTEEQVN
;
A
#
# COMPACT_ATOMS: atom_id res chain seq x y z
N MET A 1 36.15 -9.54 20.53
CA MET A 1 35.72 -10.51 19.49
C MET A 1 34.49 -9.94 18.83
N TYR A 2 34.59 -9.62 17.53
CA TYR A 2 33.53 -8.98 16.76
C TYR A 2 32.38 -9.96 16.50
N THR A 3 31.22 -9.76 17.10
CA THR A 3 29.99 -10.50 16.76
C THR A 3 29.34 -9.85 15.55
N ASN A 4 29.65 -10.39 14.38
CA ASN A 4 29.06 -10.00 13.11
C ASN A 4 28.17 -11.15 12.61
N GLN A 5 26.87 -11.12 12.95
CA GLN A 5 25.79 -11.78 12.18
C GLN A 5 24.46 -11.01 12.36
N LEU A 6 24.44 -9.77 11.88
CA LEU A 6 23.25 -9.19 11.27
C LEU A 6 23.01 -9.97 9.97
N THR A 7 22.16 -11.00 9.96
CA THR A 7 21.51 -11.57 8.75
C THR A 7 20.73 -12.85 9.10
N ARG A 8 19.46 -12.72 9.48
CA ARG A 8 18.44 -13.72 9.13
C ARG A 8 17.13 -13.03 8.78
N SER A 9 17.17 -12.02 7.92
CA SER A 9 15.94 -11.60 7.24
C SER A 9 15.58 -12.69 6.24
N THR A 10 14.43 -13.33 6.43
CA THR A 10 13.90 -14.31 5.47
C THR A 10 13.32 -13.56 4.27
N LYS A 11 13.55 -14.05 3.06
CA LYS A 11 13.01 -13.48 1.82
C LYS A 11 12.22 -14.56 1.10
N GLU A 12 10.94 -14.31 0.89
CA GLU A 12 10.04 -15.16 0.10
C GLU A 12 9.74 -14.46 -1.22
N ILE A 13 10.03 -15.14 -2.34
CA ILE A 13 9.84 -14.59 -3.68
C ILE A 13 8.93 -15.54 -4.48
N LEU A 14 7.74 -15.07 -4.80
CA LEU A 14 6.80 -15.75 -5.69
C LEU A 14 6.85 -15.07 -7.05
N LYS A 15 7.53 -15.69 -8.02
CA LYS A 15 7.75 -15.11 -9.34
C LYS A 15 7.52 -16.09 -10.48
N GLY A 16 6.93 -15.60 -11.57
CA GLY A 16 6.82 -16.34 -12.83
C GLY A 16 5.73 -17.42 -12.84
N ASN A 17 4.93 -17.54 -11.78
CA ASN A 17 3.87 -18.54 -11.68
C ASN A 17 2.61 -18.06 -12.39
N LYS A 18 2.42 -18.49 -13.65
CA LYS A 18 1.25 -18.13 -14.47
C LYS A 18 -0.07 -18.79 -14.03
N GLY A 19 0.00 -19.73 -13.07
CA GLY A 19 -1.15 -20.35 -12.43
C GLY A 19 -1.59 -19.68 -11.13
N LEU A 20 -0.76 -18.81 -10.54
CA LEU A 20 -1.09 -18.09 -9.31
C LEU A 20 -2.07 -16.96 -9.64
N ARG A 21 -3.37 -17.25 -9.50
CA ARG A 21 -4.47 -16.32 -9.78
C ARG A 21 -4.92 -15.55 -8.54
N GLU A 22 -4.85 -16.18 -7.37
CA GLU A 22 -5.35 -15.59 -6.12
C GLU A 22 -4.44 -15.89 -4.94
N LEU A 23 -4.35 -14.96 -3.99
CA LEU A 23 -3.82 -15.21 -2.65
C LEU A 23 -5.00 -15.40 -1.70
N TYR A 24 -5.18 -16.62 -1.21
CA TYR A 24 -6.25 -16.94 -0.28
C TYR A 24 -5.89 -16.56 1.16
N LYS A 25 -6.91 -16.54 2.01
CA LYS A 25 -6.77 -16.41 3.46
C LYS A 25 -5.63 -17.28 3.98
N THR A 26 -4.77 -16.72 4.84
CA THR A 26 -3.64 -17.41 5.46
C THR A 26 -2.64 -18.05 4.48
N ALA A 27 -2.54 -17.56 3.24
CA ALA A 27 -1.62 -18.11 2.22
C ALA A 27 -0.16 -18.23 2.70
N PHE A 28 0.21 -17.40 3.67
CA PHE A 28 1.57 -17.32 4.22
C PHE A 28 1.65 -17.75 5.70
N SER A 29 0.62 -18.36 6.29
CA SER A 29 0.67 -18.72 7.72
C SER A 29 1.64 -19.85 8.06
N GLY A 30 2.06 -20.63 7.06
CA GLY A 30 2.99 -21.76 7.22
C GLY A 30 4.44 -21.42 6.91
N ILE A 31 4.75 -20.19 6.48
CA ILE A 31 6.14 -19.79 6.25
C ILE A 31 6.77 -19.43 7.59
N GLY A 32 8.01 -19.85 7.80
CA GLY A 32 8.75 -19.48 9.01
C GLY A 32 8.91 -17.97 9.07
N ASN A 33 8.22 -17.31 10.01
CA ASN A 33 8.22 -15.86 10.19
C ASN A 33 8.74 -15.45 11.57
N GLU A 34 9.58 -16.27 12.20
CA GLU A 34 10.22 -15.99 13.50
C GLU A 34 11.21 -14.82 13.43
N HIS A 35 11.65 -14.47 12.22
CA HIS A 35 12.58 -13.39 11.93
C HIS A 35 11.93 -12.36 10.97
N PRO A 36 12.50 -11.14 10.84
CA PRO A 36 12.06 -10.15 9.86
C PRO A 36 11.90 -10.75 8.47
N LEU A 37 10.72 -10.60 7.88
CA LEU A 37 10.35 -11.24 6.63
C LEU A 37 10.10 -10.18 5.53
N SER A 38 10.60 -10.44 4.33
CA SER A 38 10.25 -9.71 3.11
C SER A 38 9.53 -10.68 2.17
N ILE A 39 8.31 -10.34 1.74
CA ILE A 39 7.55 -11.09 0.74
C ILE A 39 7.51 -10.26 -0.54
N LYS A 40 7.91 -10.87 -1.66
CA LYS A 40 7.83 -10.28 -2.99
C LYS A 40 7.05 -11.17 -3.94
N ILE A 41 6.00 -10.63 -4.52
CA ILE A 41 5.09 -11.33 -5.43
C ILE A 41 5.15 -10.57 -6.75
N MET A 42 5.67 -11.17 -7.82
CA MET A 42 5.87 -10.44 -9.07
C MET A 42 5.80 -11.30 -10.32
N ASP A 43 5.35 -10.73 -11.42
CA ASP A 43 5.31 -11.40 -12.74
C ASP A 43 4.59 -12.76 -12.70
N ASN A 44 3.49 -12.83 -11.97
CA ASN A 44 2.61 -14.00 -11.95
C ASN A 44 1.42 -13.73 -12.89
N ALA A 45 0.27 -14.30 -12.54
CA ALA A 45 -1.02 -13.99 -13.15
C ALA A 45 -2.03 -13.63 -12.05
N LEU A 46 -1.55 -12.99 -10.98
CA LEU A 46 -2.35 -12.71 -9.79
C LEU A 46 -3.42 -11.67 -10.15
N GLU A 47 -4.67 -12.05 -9.95
CA GLU A 47 -5.85 -11.25 -10.20
C GLU A 47 -6.42 -10.70 -8.89
N ARG A 48 -6.22 -11.40 -7.76
CA ARG A 48 -6.85 -11.01 -6.49
C ARG A 48 -6.08 -11.39 -5.24
N VAL A 49 -6.01 -10.47 -4.28
CA VAL A 49 -5.62 -10.76 -2.90
C VAL A 49 -6.89 -10.79 -2.05
N ARG A 50 -7.22 -11.99 -1.56
CA ARG A 50 -8.44 -12.20 -0.77
C ARG A 50 -8.28 -11.68 0.65
N ALA A 51 -9.40 -11.45 1.32
CA ALA A 51 -9.44 -11.09 2.73
C ALA A 51 -8.52 -11.98 3.60
N PHE A 52 -7.71 -11.35 4.45
CA PHE A 52 -6.82 -12.02 5.41
C PHE A 52 -5.72 -12.90 4.77
N ALA A 53 -5.27 -12.60 3.55
CA ALA A 53 -4.23 -13.36 2.87
C ALA A 53 -2.91 -13.43 3.68
N PHE A 54 -2.56 -12.34 4.36
CA PHE A 54 -1.36 -12.22 5.20
C PHE A 54 -1.62 -12.43 6.70
N LYS A 55 -2.75 -13.06 7.06
CA LYS A 55 -3.04 -13.37 8.46
C LYS A 55 -1.98 -14.30 9.04
N ASN A 56 -1.58 -14.02 10.28
CA ASN A 56 -0.51 -14.70 11.04
C ASN A 56 0.91 -14.48 10.50
N VAL A 57 1.13 -13.49 9.61
CA VAL A 57 2.47 -13.10 9.16
C VAL A 57 3.05 -12.00 10.06
N GLU A 58 3.41 -12.36 11.29
CA GLU A 58 3.62 -11.39 12.38
C GLU A 58 4.89 -10.54 12.26
N ASN A 59 5.92 -11.01 11.55
CA ASN A 59 7.19 -10.28 11.40
C ASN A 59 7.45 -9.81 9.96
N LEU A 60 6.38 -9.64 9.16
CA LEU A 60 6.48 -9.02 7.84
C LEU A 60 6.98 -7.58 7.97
N ARG A 61 8.09 -7.24 7.30
CA ARG A 61 8.70 -5.90 7.28
C ARG A 61 8.56 -5.22 5.93
N GLU A 62 8.60 -5.99 4.86
CA GLU A 62 8.48 -5.51 3.49
C GLU A 62 7.50 -6.40 2.74
N LEU A 63 6.52 -5.77 2.07
CA LEU A 63 5.62 -6.43 1.15
C LEU A 63 5.68 -5.71 -0.20
N ILE A 64 6.03 -6.47 -1.23
CA ILE A 64 6.03 -6.00 -2.62
C ILE A 64 5.10 -6.89 -3.43
N ILE A 65 4.09 -6.29 -4.07
CA ILE A 65 3.21 -6.98 -5.02
C ILE A 65 3.26 -6.22 -6.34
N GLU A 66 3.82 -6.85 -7.38
CA GLU A 66 3.99 -6.27 -8.71
C GLU A 66 3.38 -7.15 -9.79
N GLU A 67 2.18 -6.81 -10.21
CA GLU A 67 1.41 -7.59 -11.17
C GLU A 67 0.87 -6.68 -12.26
N ARG A 68 0.23 -7.25 -13.29
CA ARG A 68 -0.31 -6.43 -14.39
C ARG A 68 -1.58 -5.68 -13.98
N CYS A 69 -2.44 -6.34 -13.23
CA CYS A 69 -3.73 -5.85 -12.81
C CYS A 69 -4.29 -6.80 -11.75
N PHE A 70 -4.41 -6.33 -10.50
CA PHE A 70 -4.97 -7.14 -9.42
C PHE A 70 -5.87 -6.32 -8.49
N GLU A 71 -6.77 -7.03 -7.80
CA GLU A 71 -7.75 -6.48 -6.87
C GLU A 71 -7.34 -6.76 -5.42
N LEU A 72 -7.46 -5.74 -4.57
CA LEU A 72 -7.34 -5.86 -3.12
C LEU A 72 -8.74 -5.85 -2.50
N GLU A 73 -9.16 -7.00 -1.96
CA GLU A 73 -10.42 -7.09 -1.22
C GLU A 73 -10.32 -6.39 0.14
N THR A 74 -11.47 -6.07 0.71
CA THR A 74 -11.63 -5.67 2.11
C THR A 74 -10.87 -6.64 3.01
N ASN A 75 -10.07 -6.12 3.94
CA ASN A 75 -9.21 -6.87 4.85
C ASN A 75 -8.09 -7.71 4.21
N SER A 76 -7.80 -7.57 2.91
CA SER A 76 -6.75 -8.33 2.23
C SER A 76 -5.35 -8.08 2.82
N LEU A 77 -5.08 -6.85 3.24
CA LEU A 77 -3.88 -6.41 3.96
C LEU A 77 -4.20 -6.10 5.43
N ALA A 78 -5.15 -6.81 6.03
CA ALA A 78 -5.47 -6.62 7.43
C ALA A 78 -4.40 -7.24 8.34
N THR A 79 -4.25 -6.69 9.54
CA THR A 79 -3.45 -7.23 10.65
C THR A 79 -1.93 -7.35 10.37
N ILE A 80 -1.42 -6.67 9.35
CA ILE A 80 0.02 -6.61 9.05
C ILE A 80 0.69 -5.55 9.94
N THR A 81 0.76 -5.83 11.23
CA THR A 81 1.10 -4.84 12.28
C THR A 81 2.58 -4.46 12.36
N ARG A 82 3.47 -5.01 11.55
CA ARG A 82 4.93 -4.76 11.62
C ARG A 82 5.57 -4.39 10.28
N VAL A 83 4.75 -4.17 9.25
CA VAL A 83 5.25 -3.85 7.92
C VAL A 83 5.74 -2.42 7.94
N ASP A 84 6.99 -2.22 7.53
CA ASP A 84 7.58 -0.89 7.40
C ASP A 84 7.33 -0.37 5.98
N PHE A 85 7.46 -1.23 4.96
CA PHE A 85 7.41 -0.85 3.55
C PHE A 85 6.39 -1.68 2.77
N LEU A 86 5.46 -0.99 2.12
CA LEU A 86 4.50 -1.58 1.18
C LEU A 86 4.67 -0.97 -0.20
N THR A 87 4.96 -1.80 -1.20
CA THR A 87 4.96 -1.39 -2.61
C THR A 87 3.93 -2.21 -3.39
N LEU A 88 3.03 -1.52 -4.07
CA LEU A 88 2.01 -2.11 -4.91
C LEU A 88 2.14 -1.56 -6.34
N ARG A 89 2.25 -2.47 -7.32
CA ARG A 89 2.26 -2.14 -8.74
C ARG A 89 1.21 -2.93 -9.49
N GLY A 90 0.38 -2.23 -10.27
CA GLY A 90 -0.71 -2.84 -11.03
C GLY A 90 -1.99 -3.04 -10.22
N VAL A 91 -2.29 -2.19 -9.23
CA VAL A 91 -3.57 -2.25 -8.51
C VAL A 91 -4.68 -1.75 -9.44
N CYS A 92 -5.68 -2.57 -9.71
CA CYS A 92 -6.83 -2.20 -10.54
C CYS A 92 -8.09 -1.89 -9.72
N SER A 93 -8.19 -2.45 -8.52
CA SER A 93 -9.27 -2.17 -7.58
C SER A 93 -8.73 -2.21 -6.16
N LEU A 94 -9.15 -1.25 -5.33
CA LEU A 94 -8.83 -1.14 -3.91
C LEU A 94 -10.14 -0.91 -3.16
N GLU A 95 -10.60 -1.94 -2.46
CA GLU A 95 -11.79 -1.83 -1.62
C GLU A 95 -11.51 -1.03 -0.34
N VAL A 96 -12.54 -0.41 0.23
CA VAL A 96 -12.42 0.27 1.53
C VAL A 96 -12.16 -0.77 2.62
N GLY A 97 -11.26 -0.48 3.56
CA GLY A 97 -10.93 -1.39 4.66
C GLY A 97 -9.87 -2.45 4.32
N VAL A 98 -9.14 -2.32 3.20
CA VAL A 98 -7.98 -3.16 2.87
C VAL A 98 -6.96 -3.22 4.02
N PHE A 99 -6.76 -2.09 4.72
CA PHE A 99 -5.71 -1.91 5.73
C PHE A 99 -6.18 -2.12 7.19
N LEU A 100 -7.28 -2.83 7.43
CA LEU A 100 -7.83 -3.00 8.78
C LEU A 100 -6.77 -3.42 9.81
N ASN A 101 -6.61 -2.64 10.88
CA ASN A 101 -5.60 -2.87 11.93
C ASN A 101 -4.13 -2.92 11.45
N SER A 102 -3.79 -2.23 10.36
CA SER A 102 -2.43 -2.19 9.79
C SER A 102 -1.74 -0.84 10.03
N SER A 103 -1.85 -0.34 11.26
CA SER A 103 -1.52 1.05 11.61
C SER A 103 -0.04 1.41 11.57
N ARG A 104 0.88 0.44 11.53
CA ARG A 104 2.34 0.66 11.68
C ARG A 104 3.12 0.73 10.37
N LEU A 105 2.42 0.78 9.24
CA LEU A 105 3.04 1.03 7.93
C LEU A 105 3.80 2.36 7.95
N HIS A 106 5.10 2.34 7.64
CA HIS A 106 5.91 3.56 7.58
C HIS A 106 5.80 4.24 6.21
N GLN A 107 5.86 3.46 5.13
CA GLN A 107 5.78 3.96 3.76
C GLN A 107 4.88 3.07 2.91
N VAL A 108 3.98 3.72 2.16
CA VAL A 108 3.14 3.08 1.13
C VAL A 108 3.46 3.72 -0.23
N ILE A 109 3.87 2.88 -1.17
CA ILE A 109 4.10 3.25 -2.57
C ILE A 109 3.09 2.48 -3.43
N ILE A 110 2.26 3.21 -4.15
CA ILE A 110 1.41 2.67 -5.22
C ILE A 110 1.91 3.26 -6.53
N VAL A 111 2.29 2.40 -7.48
CA VAL A 111 2.88 2.83 -8.75
C VAL A 111 2.24 2.09 -9.91
N ASP A 112 2.15 2.72 -11.09
CA ASP A 112 1.72 2.07 -12.36
C ASP A 112 0.47 1.19 -12.14
N SER A 113 -0.56 1.84 -11.60
CA SER A 113 -1.83 1.23 -11.18
C SER A 113 -3.00 1.88 -11.93
N ALA A 114 -4.17 1.24 -11.94
CA ALA A 114 -5.36 1.74 -12.62
C ALA A 114 -6.42 2.27 -11.63
N LEU A 115 -5.96 2.94 -10.57
CA LEU A 115 -6.81 3.51 -9.53
C LEU A 115 -7.43 4.81 -10.03
N SER A 116 -8.50 4.73 -10.81
CA SER A 116 -9.19 5.91 -11.35
C SER A 116 -9.66 6.91 -10.28
N GLN A 117 -9.92 6.42 -9.06
CA GLN A 117 -10.32 7.23 -7.92
C GLN A 117 -9.69 6.76 -6.61
N LEU A 118 -9.46 7.69 -5.69
CA LEU A 118 -9.24 7.38 -4.28
C LEU A 118 -10.56 7.49 -3.50
N PRO A 119 -11.02 6.40 -2.87
CA PRO A 119 -12.27 6.41 -2.12
C PRO A 119 -12.10 7.17 -0.80
N LYS A 120 -13.22 7.64 -0.27
CA LYS A 120 -13.30 8.12 1.12
C LYS A 120 -12.82 7.02 2.07
N ASP A 121 -12.05 7.40 3.08
CA ASP A 121 -11.51 6.50 4.11
C ASP A 121 -10.61 5.37 3.57
N GLY A 122 -10.09 5.49 2.33
CA GLY A 122 -9.26 4.46 1.70
C GLY A 122 -7.96 4.13 2.45
N PHE A 123 -7.46 5.08 3.26
CA PHE A 123 -6.26 4.94 4.08
C PHE A 123 -6.51 5.16 5.58
N ALA A 124 -7.77 5.10 6.04
CA ALA A 124 -8.17 5.48 7.40
C ALA A 124 -7.43 4.77 8.54
N GLU A 125 -6.95 3.55 8.28
CA GLU A 125 -6.28 2.71 9.28
C GLU A 125 -4.78 2.99 9.39
N LEU A 126 -4.20 3.77 8.48
CA LEU A 126 -2.75 4.01 8.37
C LEU A 126 -2.28 5.17 9.26
N SER A 127 -2.63 5.11 10.54
CA SER A 127 -2.41 6.22 11.49
C SER A 127 -0.95 6.56 11.79
N HIS A 128 0.00 5.63 11.59
CA HIS A 128 1.45 5.87 11.76
C HIS A 128 2.20 5.99 10.43
N LEU A 129 1.48 6.20 9.32
CA LEU A 129 2.10 6.38 8.00
C LEU A 129 2.90 7.66 7.96
N ASN A 130 4.19 7.56 7.63
CA ASN A 130 5.07 8.72 7.44
C ASN A 130 5.04 9.23 6.00
N GLN A 131 4.90 8.31 5.02
CA GLN A 131 4.94 8.67 3.61
C GLN A 131 3.96 7.86 2.76
N LEU A 132 3.14 8.59 1.99
CA LEU A 132 2.28 8.04 0.94
C LEU A 132 2.78 8.55 -0.42
N GLN A 133 3.08 7.64 -1.34
CA GLN A 133 3.38 8.00 -2.72
C GLN A 133 2.46 7.24 -3.66
N ILE A 134 1.75 7.95 -4.51
CA ILE A 134 0.95 7.35 -5.58
C ILE A 134 1.37 7.94 -6.91
N ARG A 135 1.96 7.09 -7.76
CA ARG A 135 2.65 7.51 -8.99
C ARG A 135 2.09 6.78 -10.20
N GLU A 136 1.92 7.47 -11.33
CA GLU A 136 1.52 6.84 -12.59
C GLU A 136 0.26 5.97 -12.48
N SER A 137 -0.67 6.34 -11.59
CA SER A 137 -1.78 5.47 -11.17
C SER A 137 -3.15 5.87 -11.74
N ARG A 138 -3.15 6.81 -12.70
CA ARG A 138 -4.35 7.30 -13.41
C ARG A 138 -5.45 7.82 -12.48
N ILE A 139 -5.11 8.28 -11.28
CA ILE A 139 -6.07 8.88 -10.36
C ILE A 139 -6.60 10.16 -10.98
N GLY A 140 -7.90 10.20 -11.28
CA GLY A 140 -8.60 11.39 -11.77
C GLY A 140 -9.38 12.11 -10.67
N ARG A 141 -9.84 11.36 -9.66
CA ARG A 141 -10.68 11.87 -8.57
C ARG A 141 -10.14 11.45 -7.21
N ILE A 142 -10.04 12.40 -6.29
CA ILE A 142 -9.80 12.16 -4.87
C ILE A 142 -11.08 12.53 -4.13
N SER A 143 -11.67 11.58 -3.41
CA SER A 143 -12.93 11.79 -2.68
C SER A 143 -12.72 12.67 -1.44
N GLU A 144 -13.79 13.28 -0.94
CA GLU A 144 -13.80 13.90 0.38
C GLU A 144 -13.38 12.88 1.45
N GLY A 145 -12.45 13.25 2.34
CA GLY A 145 -11.91 12.38 3.38
C GLY A 145 -11.09 11.21 2.85
N ALA A 146 -10.57 11.25 1.62
CA ALA A 146 -9.74 10.16 1.08
C ALA A 146 -8.44 9.96 1.87
N LEU A 147 -7.91 11.03 2.48
CA LEU A 147 -6.73 10.99 3.38
C LEU A 147 -7.10 11.00 4.88
N SER A 148 -8.36 10.77 5.22
CA SER A 148 -8.78 10.62 6.61
C SER A 148 -7.95 9.54 7.31
N GLY A 149 -7.64 9.74 8.59
CA GLY A 149 -6.90 8.78 9.41
C GLY A 149 -5.38 8.83 9.26
N LEU A 150 -4.85 9.62 8.31
CA LEU A 150 -3.41 9.83 8.16
C LEU A 150 -2.89 10.86 9.18
N PHE A 151 -2.89 10.48 10.45
CA PHE A 151 -2.56 11.39 11.56
C PHE A 151 -1.10 11.80 11.65
N THR A 152 -0.17 11.02 11.09
CA THR A 152 1.28 11.25 11.23
C THR A 152 2.02 11.44 9.90
N VAL A 153 1.27 11.63 8.81
CA VAL A 153 1.83 11.65 7.45
C VAL A 153 2.70 12.87 7.18
N GLY A 154 4.01 12.68 7.25
CA GLY A 154 4.97 13.73 6.91
C GLY A 154 4.94 14.11 5.42
N SER A 155 4.59 13.19 4.53
CA SER A 155 4.64 13.43 3.08
C SER A 155 3.58 12.69 2.27
N VAL A 156 2.90 13.40 1.36
CA VAL A 156 1.99 12.81 0.36
C VAL A 156 2.40 13.27 -1.03
N HIS A 157 2.68 12.31 -1.92
CA HIS A 157 3.14 12.59 -3.28
C HIS A 157 2.16 11.97 -4.28
N PHE A 158 1.50 12.80 -5.07
CA PHE A 158 0.79 12.39 -6.27
C PHE A 158 1.59 12.82 -7.48
N GLN A 159 2.20 11.86 -8.19
CA GLN A 159 3.03 12.14 -9.36
C GLN A 159 2.49 11.46 -10.61
N SER A 160 2.43 12.19 -11.73
CA SER A 160 2.01 11.65 -13.03
C SER A 160 0.63 10.97 -12.95
N ASN A 161 -0.31 11.59 -12.24
CA ASN A 161 -1.71 11.18 -12.19
C ASN A 161 -2.56 12.08 -13.10
N GLN A 162 -3.87 11.85 -13.12
CA GLN A 162 -4.82 12.56 -13.98
C GLN A 162 -5.73 13.48 -13.15
N ILE A 163 -5.25 13.93 -11.98
CA ILE A 163 -6.02 14.74 -11.04
C ILE A 163 -6.31 16.08 -11.71
N GLY A 164 -7.58 16.28 -12.10
CA GLY A 164 -8.03 17.50 -12.78
C GLY A 164 -8.61 18.56 -11.85
N ARG A 165 -9.08 18.15 -10.66
CA ARG A 165 -9.56 19.06 -9.61
C ARG A 165 -9.56 18.37 -8.25
N LEU A 166 -9.21 19.10 -7.19
CA LEU A 166 -9.41 18.69 -5.81
C LEU A 166 -10.77 19.18 -5.30
N VAL A 167 -11.52 18.29 -4.65
CA VAL A 167 -12.81 18.64 -4.04
C VAL A 167 -12.62 19.17 -2.61
N PRO A 168 -13.47 20.07 -2.10
CA PRO A 168 -13.41 20.48 -0.69
C PRO A 168 -13.39 19.27 0.25
N GLY A 169 -12.54 19.31 1.28
CA GLY A 169 -12.44 18.23 2.27
C GLY A 169 -11.75 16.96 1.79
N TRP A 170 -11.11 16.93 0.60
CA TRP A 170 -10.37 15.76 0.11
C TRP A 170 -9.29 15.25 1.10
N ALA A 171 -8.64 16.16 1.81
CA ALA A 171 -7.63 15.90 2.84
C ALA A 171 -8.19 15.98 4.29
N LEU A 172 -9.51 16.04 4.46
CA LEU A 172 -10.13 16.10 5.80
C LEU A 172 -9.72 14.87 6.62
N GLY A 173 -9.29 15.10 7.87
CA GLY A 173 -8.84 14.05 8.78
C GLY A 173 -7.36 13.68 8.67
N ALA A 174 -6.59 14.31 7.80
CA ALA A 174 -5.13 14.28 7.82
C ALA A 174 -4.60 15.42 8.72
N GLU A 175 -4.11 15.09 9.92
CA GLU A 175 -3.82 16.11 10.95
C GLU A 175 -2.39 16.68 10.90
N ASN A 176 -1.45 16.02 10.22
CA ASN A 176 -0.04 16.44 10.18
C ASN A 176 0.56 16.33 8.79
N LEU A 177 -0.20 16.72 7.76
CA LEU A 177 0.28 16.70 6.37
C LEU A 177 1.49 17.65 6.21
N GLY A 178 2.70 17.09 6.32
CA GLY A 178 3.92 17.91 6.34
C GLY A 178 4.24 18.51 4.98
N SER A 179 4.21 17.71 3.92
CA SER A 179 4.48 18.16 2.55
C SER A 179 3.58 17.44 1.56
N LEU A 180 2.99 18.21 0.63
CA LEU A 180 2.12 17.72 -0.42
C LEU A 180 2.73 18.05 -1.79
N TRP A 181 2.98 17.03 -2.61
CA TRP A 181 3.46 17.20 -3.97
C TRP A 181 2.43 16.69 -4.96
N LEU A 182 1.94 17.60 -5.82
CA LEU A 182 1.11 17.30 -6.98
C LEU A 182 1.94 17.58 -8.23
N VAL A 183 2.66 16.57 -8.74
CA VAL A 183 3.60 16.73 -9.85
C VAL A 183 3.03 16.06 -11.09
N ASN A 184 3.09 16.72 -12.24
CA ASN A 184 2.55 16.21 -13.51
C ASN A 184 1.09 15.73 -13.40
N SER A 185 0.29 16.42 -12.59
CA SER A 185 -1.17 16.32 -12.61
C SER A 185 -1.71 17.59 -13.28
N PRO A 186 -2.78 17.52 -14.08
CA PRO A 186 -3.29 18.70 -14.79
C PRO A 186 -3.68 19.87 -13.87
N THR A 187 -3.83 19.64 -12.57
CA THR A 187 -3.83 20.68 -11.53
C THR A 187 -2.41 21.10 -11.17
N GLU A 188 -1.85 22.12 -11.83
CA GLU A 188 -0.63 22.81 -11.35
C GLU A 188 -0.98 23.69 -10.13
N GLU A 189 -1.15 23.09 -8.96
CA GLU A 189 -1.11 23.81 -7.68
C GLU A 189 0.00 23.22 -6.81
N GLN A 190 1.11 23.94 -6.69
CA GLN A 190 2.06 23.69 -5.60
C GLN A 190 1.44 24.26 -4.33
N VAL A 191 0.87 23.39 -3.49
CA VAL A 191 0.37 23.77 -2.17
C VAL A 191 1.56 23.71 -1.21
N ASN A 192 2.16 24.87 -0.95
CA ASN A 192 3.15 25.06 0.12
C ASN A 192 2.48 25.07 1.49
#